data_AF-A0A534BR30-F1
#
_entry.id   AF-A0A534BR30-F1
#
_cell.length_a   1.000
_cell.length_b   1.000
_cell.length_c   1.000
_cell.angle_alpha   90.00
_cell.angle_beta   90.00
_cell.angle_gamma   90.00
#
_symmetry.space_group_name_H-M   'P 1'
#
loop_
_entity.id
_entity.type
_entity.pdbx_description
1 polymer ?
#
loop_
_entity_poly.entity_id
_entity_poly.type
_entity_poly.pdbx_seq_one_letter_code
_entity_poly.pdbx_strand_id
1 'polypeptide(L)'
;MDGAVTQERVRAYWDRQPCDSELSARERLSREFFLDVERQRYALQPHILECLSWIDWPGKRVLEVGAGVGTDARRIVGAGAIYTGINVDRGSAEATERALRVFSMPGVSLQRDARSLDFPDGS
;
A
#
# COMPACT_ATOMS: atom_id res chain seq x y z
N MET A 1 21.20 -7.63 -19.32
CA MET A 1 21.06 -6.67 -18.20
C MET A 1 21.13 -7.47 -16.92
N ASP A 2 22.00 -7.07 -15.98
CA ASP A 2 22.10 -7.69 -14.67
C ASP A 2 20.78 -7.50 -13.89
N GLY A 3 20.21 -8.60 -13.40
CA GLY A 3 18.95 -8.60 -12.66
C GLY A 3 19.01 -7.72 -11.42
N ALA A 4 20.14 -7.72 -10.69
CA ALA A 4 20.31 -6.94 -9.46
C ALA A 4 20.26 -5.43 -9.73
N VAL A 5 20.96 -4.97 -10.78
CA VAL A 5 20.95 -3.56 -11.21
C VAL A 5 19.55 -3.10 -11.60
N THR A 6 18.76 -3.97 -12.26
CA THR A 6 17.36 -3.66 -12.59
C THR A 6 16.52 -3.48 -11.32
N GLN A 7 16.73 -4.29 -10.28
CA GLN A 7 15.97 -4.18 -9.04
C GLN A 7 16.24 -2.90 -8.27
N GLU A 8 17.51 -2.52 -8.15
CA GLU A 8 17.87 -1.28 -7.46
C GLU A 8 17.28 -0.07 -8.17
N ARG A 9 17.26 -0.08 -9.51
CA ARG A 9 16.60 0.97 -10.30
C ARG A 9 15.09 1.02 -10.04
N VAL A 10 14.41 -0.12 -9.96
CA VAL A 10 12.98 -0.20 -9.63
C VAL A 10 12.74 0.33 -8.22
N ARG A 11 13.54 -0.09 -7.24
CA ARG A 11 13.44 0.38 -5.85
C ARG A 11 13.62 1.89 -5.77
N ALA A 12 14.66 2.44 -6.40
CA ALA A 12 14.94 3.87 -6.40
C ALA A 12 13.87 4.71 -7.11
N TYR A 13 13.18 4.14 -8.09
CA TYR A 13 12.05 4.78 -8.75
C TYR A 13 10.87 4.95 -7.78
N TRP A 14 10.40 3.84 -7.20
CA TRP A 14 9.25 3.84 -6.29
C TRP A 14 9.54 4.58 -4.98
N ASP A 15 10.79 4.55 -4.50
CA ASP A 15 11.19 5.29 -3.29
C ASP A 15 10.94 6.81 -3.43
N ARG A 16 11.19 7.35 -4.63
CA ARG A 16 10.94 8.77 -4.92
C ARG A 16 9.46 9.06 -5.19
N GLN A 17 8.80 8.15 -5.90
CA GLN A 17 7.42 8.31 -6.35
C GLN A 17 6.63 7.04 -6.05
N PRO A 18 6.11 6.88 -4.81
CA PRO A 18 5.20 5.80 -4.47
C PRO A 18 4.00 5.73 -5.43
N CYS A 19 3.47 4.52 -5.62
CA CYS A 19 2.33 4.29 -6.52
C CYS A 19 1.17 5.25 -6.23
N ASP A 20 0.62 5.85 -7.29
CA ASP A 20 -0.44 6.87 -7.31
C ASP A 20 -0.13 8.19 -6.59
N SER A 21 1.09 8.40 -6.10
CA SER A 21 1.43 9.63 -5.38
C SER A 21 1.32 10.89 -6.25
N GLU A 22 1.41 10.76 -7.57
CA GLU A 22 1.20 11.83 -8.53
C GLU A 22 -0.26 12.24 -8.74
N LEU A 23 -1.24 11.44 -8.28
CA LEU A 23 -2.66 11.77 -8.46
C LEU A 23 -3.09 13.00 -7.65
N SER A 24 -2.31 13.43 -6.65
CA SER A 24 -2.67 14.55 -5.78
C SER A 24 -1.64 15.66 -5.79
N ALA A 25 -2.11 16.90 -5.91
CA ALA A 25 -1.30 18.11 -5.74
C ALA A 25 -1.35 18.66 -4.30
N ARG A 26 -2.01 17.96 -3.37
CA ARG A 26 -2.07 18.35 -1.96
C ARG A 26 -0.73 18.15 -1.26
N GLU A 27 -0.60 18.71 -0.06
CA GLU A 27 0.59 18.51 0.76
C GLU A 27 0.87 17.01 0.95
N ARG A 28 2.05 16.56 0.51
CA ARG A 28 2.38 15.14 0.43
C ARG A 28 2.22 14.47 1.80
N LEU A 29 1.53 13.33 1.82
CA LEU A 29 1.23 12.54 3.02
C LEU A 29 0.37 13.27 4.10
N SER A 30 -0.32 14.35 3.73
CA SER A 30 -1.40 14.93 4.53
C SER A 30 -2.68 14.06 4.44
N ARG A 31 -3.64 14.31 5.34
CA ARG A 31 -4.95 13.65 5.28
C ARG A 31 -5.65 13.93 3.95
N GLU A 32 -5.62 15.17 3.50
CA GLU A 32 -6.22 15.64 2.25
C GLU A 32 -5.55 14.99 1.05
N PHE A 33 -4.23 14.80 1.09
CA PHE A 33 -3.50 14.07 0.06
C PHE A 33 -4.03 12.64 -0.09
N PHE A 34 -4.13 11.89 1.00
CA PHE A 34 -4.61 10.51 0.95
C PHE A 34 -6.06 10.39 0.48
N LEU A 35 -6.94 11.32 0.90
CA LEU A 35 -8.33 11.37 0.44
C LEU A 35 -8.45 11.72 -1.04
N ASP A 36 -7.61 12.63 -1.54
CA ASP A 36 -7.60 13.04 -2.94
C ASP A 36 -7.10 11.90 -3.84
N VAL A 37 -6.00 11.25 -3.46
CA VAL A 37 -5.50 10.05 -4.16
C VAL A 37 -6.57 8.95 -4.17
N GLU A 38 -7.22 8.66 -3.04
CA GLU A 38 -8.28 7.65 -2.98
C GLU A 38 -9.41 7.93 -3.96
N ARG A 39 -9.92 9.17 -3.94
CA ARG A 39 -11.01 9.58 -4.83
C ARG A 39 -10.61 9.41 -6.29
N GLN A 40 -9.40 9.83 -6.67
CA GLN A 40 -8.94 9.75 -8.05
C GLN A 40 -8.65 8.32 -8.50
N ARG A 41 -7.97 7.52 -7.66
CA ARG A 41 -7.69 6.10 -7.93
C ARG A 41 -8.98 5.35 -8.22
N TYR A 42 -9.98 5.46 -7.36
CA TYR A 42 -11.24 4.71 -7.54
C TYR A 42 -12.15 5.29 -8.64
N ALA A 43 -12.02 6.56 -9.00
CA ALA A 43 -12.66 7.10 -10.19
C ALA A 43 -12.05 6.52 -11.48
N LEU A 44 -10.72 6.37 -11.51
CA LEU A 44 -10.00 5.79 -12.66
C LEU A 44 -10.09 4.26 -12.72
N GLN A 45 -10.14 3.61 -11.56
CA GLN A 45 -10.05 2.16 -11.40
C GLN A 45 -11.19 1.62 -10.51
N PRO A 46 -12.46 1.78 -10.92
CA PRO A 46 -13.62 1.42 -10.08
C PRO A 46 -13.71 -0.08 -9.78
N HIS A 47 -13.17 -0.93 -10.66
CA HIS A 47 -13.12 -2.39 -10.48
C HIS A 47 -12.37 -2.83 -9.21
N ILE A 48 -11.45 -2.01 -8.68
CA ILE A 48 -10.76 -2.32 -7.42
C ILE A 48 -11.75 -2.42 -6.26
N LEU A 49 -12.73 -1.52 -6.19
CA LEU A 49 -13.76 -1.55 -5.16
C LEU A 49 -14.62 -2.81 -5.26
N GLU A 50 -14.92 -3.25 -6.49
CA GLU A 50 -15.63 -4.49 -6.73
C GLU A 50 -14.82 -5.70 -6.24
N CYS A 51 -13.54 -5.81 -6.61
CA CYS A 51 -12.68 -6.90 -6.15
C CYS A 51 -12.54 -6.93 -4.63
N LEU A 52 -12.36 -5.77 -3.98
CA LEU A 52 -12.29 -5.70 -2.52
C LEU A 52 -13.62 -6.13 -1.88
N SER A 53 -14.76 -5.92 -2.54
CA SER A 53 -16.08 -6.31 -1.99
C SER A 53 -16.35 -7.82 -1.99
N TRP A 54 -15.61 -8.60 -2.78
CA TRP A 54 -15.79 -10.06 -2.85
C TRP A 54 -15.21 -10.81 -1.66
N ILE A 55 -14.41 -10.13 -0.84
CA ILE A 55 -13.67 -10.73 0.27
C ILE A 55 -14.37 -10.39 1.58
N ASP A 56 -14.65 -11.43 2.39
CA ASP A 56 -15.15 -11.27 3.76
C ASP A 56 -14.00 -10.93 4.72
N TRP A 57 -13.64 -9.65 4.82
CA TRP A 57 -12.44 -9.18 5.55
C TRP A 57 -12.36 -9.43 7.07
N PRO A 58 -13.45 -9.35 7.85
CA PRO A 58 -13.37 -9.33 9.32
C PRO A 58 -12.51 -10.45 9.91
N GLY A 59 -11.48 -10.07 10.66
CA GLY A 59 -10.57 -10.99 11.36
C GLY A 59 -9.58 -11.75 10.46
N LYS A 60 -9.62 -11.57 9.12
CA LYS A 60 -8.65 -12.21 8.23
C LYS A 60 -7.27 -11.56 8.40
N ARG A 61 -6.23 -12.39 8.45
CA ARG A 61 -4.84 -11.94 8.33
C ARG A 61 -4.54 -11.69 6.86
N VAL A 62 -4.14 -10.46 6.53
CA VAL A 62 -3.97 -10.03 5.14
C VAL A 62 -2.55 -9.53 4.92
N LEU A 63 -1.91 -10.03 3.87
CA LEU A 63 -0.70 -9.49 3.29
C LEU A 63 -1.04 -8.74 2.01
N GLU A 64 -0.86 -7.42 2.00
CA GLU A 64 -0.90 -6.60 0.78
C GLU A 64 0.52 -6.39 0.25
N VAL A 65 0.77 -6.80 -1.00
CA VAL A 65 2.07 -6.64 -1.65
C VAL A 65 2.03 -5.44 -2.60
N GLY A 66 2.90 -4.46 -2.37
CA GLY A 66 2.95 -3.24 -3.17
C GLY A 66 1.88 -2.22 -2.77
N ALA A 67 1.71 -1.99 -1.46
CA ALA A 67 0.67 -1.11 -0.91
C ALA A 67 0.77 0.38 -1.32
N GLY A 68 1.90 0.83 -1.86
CA GLY A 68 2.07 2.18 -2.39
C GLY A 68 1.86 3.26 -1.33
N VAL A 69 0.92 4.18 -1.54
CA VAL A 69 0.53 5.21 -0.56
C VAL A 69 -0.53 4.74 0.45
N GLY A 70 -0.85 3.45 0.49
CA GLY A 70 -1.77 2.85 1.47
C GLY A 70 -3.25 3.17 1.21
N THR A 71 -3.67 3.33 -0.05
CA THR A 71 -5.07 3.60 -0.38
C THR A 71 -5.97 2.39 -0.09
N ASP A 72 -5.58 1.22 -0.59
CA ASP A 72 -6.38 0.01 -0.44
C ASP A 72 -6.19 -0.57 0.98
N ALA A 73 -4.98 -0.46 1.55
CA ALA A 73 -4.68 -0.72 2.96
C ALA A 73 -5.73 -0.14 3.92
N ARG A 74 -6.10 1.15 3.74
CA ARG A 74 -7.11 1.81 4.60
C ARG A 74 -8.51 1.21 4.44
N ARG A 75 -8.87 0.75 3.24
CA ARG A 75 -10.15 0.06 3.01
C ARG A 75 -10.14 -1.34 3.63
N ILE A 76 -9.06 -2.09 3.45
CA ILE A 76 -8.87 -3.44 4.01
C ILE A 76 -8.91 -3.41 5.54
N VAL A 77 -8.17 -2.49 6.16
CA VAL A 77 -8.20 -2.29 7.62
C VAL A 77 -9.58 -1.83 8.09
N GLY A 78 -10.18 -0.86 7.39
CA GLY A 78 -11.51 -0.35 7.72
C GLY A 78 -12.61 -1.41 7.63
N ALA A 79 -12.41 -2.45 6.83
CA ALA A 79 -13.30 -3.62 6.72
C ALA A 79 -13.05 -4.68 7.81
N GLY A 80 -12.09 -4.48 8.72
CA GLY A 80 -11.86 -5.33 9.88
C GLY A 80 -10.76 -6.38 9.72
N ALA A 81 -9.93 -6.30 8.68
CA ALA A 81 -8.80 -7.21 8.51
C ALA A 81 -7.64 -6.90 9.48
N ILE A 82 -6.86 -7.94 9.81
CA ILE A 82 -5.57 -7.83 10.50
C ILE A 82 -4.49 -7.64 9.44
N TYR A 83 -4.06 -6.39 9.26
CA TYR A 83 -3.34 -5.97 8.07
C TYR A 83 -1.81 -5.95 8.23
N THR A 84 -1.11 -6.49 7.24
CA THR A 84 0.32 -6.28 6.96
C THR A 84 0.49 -5.87 5.50
N GLY A 85 1.14 -4.73 5.27
CA GLY A 85 1.53 -4.27 3.94
C GLY A 85 3.04 -4.38 3.74
N ILE A 86 3.46 -4.70 2.52
CA ILE A 86 4.88 -4.65 2.15
C ILE A 86 5.11 -3.82 0.90
N ASN A 87 6.26 -3.15 0.85
CA ASN A 87 6.77 -2.49 -0.36
C ASN A 87 8.27 -2.79 -0.51
N VAL A 88 8.77 -2.87 -1.74
CA VAL A 88 10.20 -3.15 -1.98
C VAL A 88 11.09 -1.94 -1.64
N ASP A 89 10.51 -0.74 -1.73
CA ASP A 89 11.11 0.55 -1.44
C ASP A 89 10.67 1.11 -0.09
N ARG A 90 11.48 2.02 0.47
CA ARG A 90 11.24 2.61 1.78
C ARG A 90 10.16 3.69 1.70
N GLY A 91 10.19 4.53 0.66
CA GLY A 91 9.25 5.63 0.47
C GLY A 91 7.78 5.19 0.49
N SER A 92 7.44 4.09 -0.19
CA SER A 92 6.09 3.52 -0.19
C SER A 92 5.73 2.85 1.14
N ALA A 93 6.68 2.14 1.77
CA ALA A 93 6.47 1.55 3.09
C ALA A 93 6.13 2.65 4.14
N GLU A 94 6.89 3.74 4.14
CA GLU A 94 6.67 4.90 5.03
C GLU A 94 5.39 5.67 4.67
N ALA A 95 5.05 5.80 3.38
CA ALA A 95 3.81 6.44 2.95
C ALA A 95 2.58 5.65 3.42
N THR A 96 2.59 4.33 3.28
CA THR A 96 1.53 3.44 3.79
C THR A 96 1.42 3.53 5.31
N GLU A 97 2.56 3.48 6.03
CA GLU A 97 2.56 3.63 7.49
C GLU A 97 1.97 4.97 7.93
N ARG A 98 2.38 6.06 7.26
CA ARG A 98 1.86 7.40 7.51
C ARG A 98 0.36 7.49 7.24
N ALA A 99 -0.14 6.86 6.18
CA ALA A 99 -1.57 6.78 5.90
C ALA A 99 -2.31 6.12 7.07
N LEU A 100 -1.88 4.92 7.50
CA LEU A 100 -2.50 4.23 8.63
C LEU A 100 -2.53 5.11 9.90
N ARG A 101 -1.42 5.77 10.23
CA ARG A 101 -1.33 6.69 11.38
C ARG A 101 -2.27 7.90 11.27
N VAL A 102 -2.35 8.56 10.11
CA VAL A 102 -3.20 9.75 9.88
C VAL A 102 -4.69 9.44 10.05
N PHE A 103 -5.10 8.20 9.77
CA PHE A 103 -6.47 7.75 9.91
C PHE A 103 -6.71 6.91 11.18
N SER A 104 -5.73 6.85 12.09
CA SER A 104 -5.80 6.06 13.34
C SER A 104 -6.18 4.59 13.09
N MET A 105 -5.66 4.02 12.01
CA MET A 105 -5.95 2.66 11.57
C MET A 105 -4.84 1.71 12.05
N PRO A 106 -5.19 0.55 12.66
CA PRO A 106 -4.21 -0.45 13.06
C PRO A 106 -3.63 -1.17 11.84
N GLY A 107 -2.36 -1.57 11.91
CA GLY A 107 -1.71 -2.34 10.86
C GLY A 107 -0.21 -2.12 10.84
N VAL A 108 0.49 -2.96 10.09
CA VAL A 108 1.95 -2.89 9.93
C VAL A 108 2.28 -2.65 8.46
N SER A 109 3.27 -1.79 8.20
CA SER A 109 3.85 -1.58 6.87
C SER A 109 5.34 -1.84 6.95
N LEU A 110 5.89 -2.67 6.06
CA LEU A 110 7.29 -3.08 6.07
C LEU A 110 7.95 -2.85 4.71
N GLN A 111 9.22 -2.50 4.70
CA GLN A 111 10.04 -2.61 3.50
C GLN A 111 10.48 -4.08 3.33
N ARG A 112 9.94 -4.80 2.35
CA ARG A 112 10.26 -6.21 2.05
C ARG A 112 10.17 -6.50 0.56
N ASP A 113 11.00 -7.44 0.11
CA ASP A 113 10.94 -7.98 -1.25
C ASP A 113 9.99 -9.20 -1.28
N ALA A 114 8.98 -9.14 -2.13
CA ALA A 114 7.98 -10.22 -2.28
C ALA A 114 8.58 -11.56 -2.75
N ARG A 115 9.81 -11.56 -3.27
CA ARG A 115 10.53 -12.78 -3.68
C ARG A 115 11.27 -13.46 -2.53
N SER A 116 11.33 -12.83 -1.36
CA SER A 116 12.05 -13.31 -0.18
C SER A 116 11.22 -13.08 1.09
N LEU A 117 9.99 -13.58 1.08
CA LEU A 117 9.08 -13.50 2.22
C LEU A 117 9.45 -14.52 3.29
N ASP A 118 9.47 -14.06 4.55
CA ASP A 118 9.77 -14.85 5.75
C ASP A 118 8.49 -15.19 6.56
N PHE A 119 7.33 -15.17 5.91
CA PHE A 119 6.08 -15.61 6.52
C PHE A 119 6.02 -17.15 6.59
N PRO A 120 5.53 -17.74 7.69
CA PRO A 120 5.31 -19.18 7.77
C PRO A 120 4.29 -19.65 6.73
N ASP A 121 4.44 -20.88 6.27
CA ASP A 121 3.48 -21.48 5.33
C ASP A 121 2.09 -21.62 5.98
N GLY A 122 1.03 -21.32 5.23
CA GLY A 122 -0.35 -21.34 5.71
C GLY A 122 -0.71 -20.27 6.77
N SER A 123 0.10 -19.21 6.93
CA SER A 123 -0.12 -18.14 7.90
C SER A 123 -1.05 -17.03 7.40
#